data_AF-A0A355SG70-F1
#
_entry.id   AF-A0A355SG70-F1
#
_cell.length_a   1.000
_cell.length_b   1.000
_cell.length_c   1.000
_cell.angle_alpha   90.00
_cell.angle_beta   90.00
_cell.angle_gamma   90.00
#
_symmetry.space_group_name_H-M   'P 1'
#
loop_
_entity.id
_entity.type
_entity.pdbx_description
1 polymer ?
#
loop_
_entity_poly.entity_id
_entity_poly.type
_entity_poly.pdbx_seq_one_letter_code
_entity_poly.pdbx_strand_id
1 'polypeptide(L)'
;MKRIKLIYYISLAVFVLCGILFVNVSRYSKTAGIVENLKDKTIIFYSSNHKRMYLNSHNIKINDMEMLCLEGVSYLKEGGLNPFFLRITEGSDDIFTQSYSCLKKSLKKDIKYVLLDISRGQTKHGERYMAGKNVCCPISIIISKKSKSSSDSLLFAGRIKAEIDRNYKTLPVQIVTVDDQDYNQSMGAIGMLIEIGDAANTFEEAKGSLKILSKAIIDVTNQ
;
A
#
# COMPACT_ATOMS: atom_id res chain seq x y z
N MET A 1 -34.25 -46.20 10.98
CA MET A 1 -32.97 -45.55 11.40
C MET A 1 -32.07 -45.09 10.25
N LYS A 2 -31.76 -45.90 9.22
CA LYS A 2 -30.84 -45.49 8.12
C LYS A 2 -31.27 -44.24 7.32
N ARG A 3 -32.57 -44.11 7.00
CA ARG A 3 -33.12 -42.94 6.28
C ARG A 3 -33.02 -41.63 7.08
N ILE A 4 -33.21 -41.67 8.40
CA ILE A 4 -33.12 -40.49 9.27
C ILE A 4 -31.68 -40.00 9.35
N LYS A 5 -30.70 -40.91 9.45
CA LYS A 5 -29.27 -40.55 9.40
C LYS A 5 -28.89 -39.93 8.06
N LEU A 6 -29.39 -40.45 6.94
CA LEU A 6 -29.14 -39.90 5.61
C LEU A 6 -29.67 -38.46 5.47
N ILE A 7 -30.91 -38.22 5.92
CA ILE A 7 -31.50 -36.87 5.92
C ILE A 7 -30.66 -35.91 6.77
N TYR A 8 -30.23 -36.35 7.97
CA TYR A 8 -29.39 -35.54 8.85
C TYR A 8 -28.05 -35.13 8.21
N TYR A 9 -27.38 -36.05 7.52
CA TYR A 9 -26.13 -35.74 6.81
C TYR A 9 -26.34 -34.80 5.62
N ILE A 10 -27.44 -34.95 4.87
CA ILE A 10 -27.79 -34.03 3.78
C ILE A 10 -28.06 -32.63 4.34
N SER A 11 -28.82 -32.52 5.44
CA SER A 11 -29.08 -31.24 6.10
C SER A 11 -27.79 -30.57 6.59
N LEU A 12 -26.86 -31.35 7.17
CA LEU A 12 -25.57 -30.84 7.60
C LEU A 12 -24.72 -30.34 6.42
N ALA A 13 -24.68 -31.09 5.31
CA ALA A 13 -23.96 -30.70 4.10
C ALA A 13 -24.52 -29.42 3.48
N VAL A 14 -25.85 -29.29 3.41
CA VAL A 14 -26.52 -28.07 2.95
C VAL A 14 -26.20 -26.89 3.87
N PHE A 15 -26.21 -27.09 5.20
CA PHE A 15 -25.89 -26.03 6.15
C PHE A 15 -24.43 -25.53 5.99
N VAL A 16 -23.49 -26.44 5.80
CA VAL A 16 -22.08 -26.10 5.52
C VAL A 16 -21.93 -25.36 4.20
N LEU A 17 -22.59 -25.83 3.12
CA LEU A 17 -22.59 -25.16 1.82
C LEU A 17 -23.19 -23.75 1.89
N CYS A 18 -24.33 -23.59 2.58
CA CYS A 18 -24.94 -22.29 2.80
C CYS A 18 -24.04 -21.36 3.62
N GLY A 19 -23.35 -21.89 4.65
CA GLY A 19 -22.36 -21.12 5.42
C GLY A 19 -21.18 -20.66 4.58
N ILE A 20 -20.62 -21.53 3.72
CA ILE A 20 -19.55 -21.19 2.79
C ILE A 20 -20.02 -20.13 1.78
N LEU A 21 -21.21 -20.31 1.20
CA LEU A 21 -21.79 -19.36 0.26
C LEU A 21 -22.05 -18.00 0.93
N PHE A 22 -22.60 -17.98 2.14
CA PHE A 22 -22.84 -16.74 2.89
C PHE A 22 -21.54 -16.01 3.22
N VAL A 23 -20.49 -16.73 3.62
CA VAL A 23 -19.16 -16.14 3.86
C VAL A 23 -18.57 -15.60 2.57
N ASN A 24 -18.69 -16.33 1.46
CA ASN A 24 -18.19 -15.88 0.16
C ASN A 24 -18.95 -14.65 -0.35
N VAL A 25 -20.28 -14.62 -0.25
CA VAL A 25 -21.11 -13.48 -0.65
C VAL A 25 -20.84 -12.27 0.24
N SER A 26 -20.75 -12.46 1.56
CA SER A 26 -20.42 -11.37 2.50
C SER A 26 -19.01 -10.83 2.31
N ARG A 27 -18.05 -11.69 1.99
CA ARG A 27 -16.71 -11.25 1.57
C ARG A 27 -16.83 -10.47 0.28
N TYR A 28 -17.48 -10.99 -0.75
CA TYR A 28 -17.59 -10.32 -2.04
C TYR A 28 -18.26 -8.95 -1.94
N SER A 29 -19.34 -8.80 -1.17
CA SER A 29 -20.03 -7.51 -0.97
C SER A 29 -19.17 -6.49 -0.23
N LYS A 30 -18.50 -6.92 0.85
CA LYS A 30 -17.56 -6.06 1.60
C LYS A 30 -16.34 -5.67 0.76
N THR A 31 -15.91 -6.57 -0.12
CA THR A 31 -14.75 -6.43 -1.00
C THR A 31 -15.09 -5.56 -2.21
N ALA A 32 -16.31 -5.63 -2.75
CA ALA A 32 -16.84 -4.77 -3.81
C ALA A 32 -17.08 -3.33 -3.32
N GLY A 33 -17.69 -3.16 -2.15
CA GLY A 33 -17.96 -1.82 -1.59
C GLY A 33 -16.70 -1.03 -1.19
N ILE A 34 -15.53 -1.66 -1.12
CA ILE A 34 -14.24 -0.98 -0.92
C ILE A 34 -13.63 -0.53 -2.26
N VAL A 35 -13.87 -1.27 -3.35
CA VAL A 35 -13.40 -0.92 -4.71
C VAL A 35 -14.16 0.28 -5.25
N GLU A 36 -15.50 0.25 -5.17
CA GLU A 36 -16.34 1.41 -5.51
C GLU A 36 -15.95 2.66 -4.67
N ASN A 37 -15.31 2.47 -3.52
CA ASN A 37 -14.90 3.56 -2.62
C ASN A 37 -13.49 4.08 -2.90
N LEU A 38 -12.68 3.45 -3.76
CA LEU A 38 -11.28 3.84 -3.98
C LEU A 38 -11.13 4.91 -5.06
N LYS A 39 -11.95 4.85 -6.11
CA LYS A 39 -11.92 5.80 -7.23
C LYS A 39 -12.26 7.23 -6.84
N ASP A 40 -13.12 7.38 -5.82
CA ASP A 40 -13.54 8.68 -5.28
C ASP A 40 -12.64 9.19 -4.16
N LYS A 41 -11.62 8.42 -3.76
CA LYS A 41 -10.68 8.83 -2.70
C LYS A 41 -9.49 9.59 -3.28
N THR A 42 -9.13 10.65 -2.57
CA THR A 42 -7.90 11.39 -2.86
C THR A 42 -6.70 10.58 -2.37
N ILE A 43 -5.74 10.32 -3.27
CA ILE A 43 -4.50 9.61 -2.93
C ILE A 43 -3.44 10.64 -2.57
N ILE A 44 -2.76 10.47 -1.44
CA ILE A 44 -1.68 11.35 -1.00
C ILE A 44 -0.40 10.55 -0.88
N PHE A 45 0.60 10.96 -1.65
CA PHE A 45 1.99 10.55 -1.49
C PHE A 45 2.68 11.52 -0.55
N TYR A 46 3.42 10.99 0.41
CA TYR A 46 4.30 11.76 1.27
C TYR A 46 5.43 10.86 1.76
N SER A 47 6.42 11.42 2.44
CA SER A 47 7.45 10.64 3.10
C SER A 47 7.70 11.15 4.51
N SER A 48 7.36 10.35 5.53
CA SER A 48 7.76 10.65 6.90
C SER A 48 9.28 10.67 7.00
N ASN A 49 9.94 9.72 6.34
CA ASN A 49 11.39 9.53 6.32
C ASN A 49 12.07 10.28 5.15
N HIS A 50 11.65 11.52 4.88
CA HIS A 50 12.08 12.29 3.70
C HIS A 50 13.60 12.48 3.56
N LYS A 51 14.37 12.34 4.64
CA LYS A 51 15.85 12.46 4.63
C LYS A 51 16.58 11.19 4.16
N ARG A 52 15.89 10.07 3.92
CA ARG A 52 16.55 8.84 3.46
C ARG A 52 17.02 8.99 2.00
N MET A 53 18.20 8.47 1.69
CA MET A 53 18.86 8.59 0.37
C MET A 53 19.37 7.23 -0.13
N TYR A 54 19.23 6.94 -1.42
CA TYR A 54 19.76 5.75 -2.08
C TYR A 54 21.26 5.89 -2.38
N LEU A 55 21.89 4.79 -2.78
CA LEU A 55 23.35 4.67 -2.94
C LEU A 55 23.94 5.72 -3.89
N ASN A 56 23.25 6.02 -4.99
CA ASN A 56 23.68 6.94 -6.03
C ASN A 56 22.98 8.30 -5.92
N SER A 57 22.65 8.75 -4.71
CA SER A 57 22.07 10.08 -4.53
C SER A 57 23.15 11.15 -4.73
N HIS A 58 23.11 11.83 -5.87
CA HIS A 58 24.07 12.89 -6.24
C HIS A 58 23.51 14.25 -5.82
N ASN A 59 23.31 14.45 -4.52
CA ASN A 59 23.10 15.75 -3.86
C ASN A 59 22.28 16.79 -4.68
N ILE A 60 21.05 16.41 -5.04
CA ILE A 60 20.10 17.29 -5.73
C ILE A 60 19.38 18.12 -4.67
N LYS A 61 18.99 19.36 -5.00
CA LYS A 61 18.17 20.26 -4.14
C LYS A 61 16.87 19.62 -3.63
N ILE A 62 16.47 18.48 -4.20
CA ILE A 62 15.30 17.68 -3.85
C ILE A 62 15.81 16.31 -3.41
N ASN A 63 15.42 15.86 -2.22
CA ASN A 63 15.84 14.55 -1.69
C ASN A 63 15.16 13.39 -2.45
N ASP A 64 15.76 12.22 -2.39
CA ASP A 64 15.30 11.03 -3.13
C ASP A 64 13.86 10.62 -2.81
N MET A 65 13.41 10.76 -1.55
CA MET A 65 12.06 10.38 -1.17
C MET A 65 11.01 11.33 -1.75
N GLU A 66 11.30 12.64 -1.78
CA GLU A 66 10.48 13.64 -2.44
C GLU A 66 10.41 13.38 -3.94
N MET A 67 11.55 13.07 -4.59
CA MET A 67 11.57 12.68 -6.00
C MET A 67 10.74 11.42 -6.28
N LEU A 68 10.86 10.36 -5.46
CA LEU A 68 10.01 9.18 -5.60
C LEU A 68 8.53 9.49 -5.43
N CYS A 69 8.15 10.32 -4.44
CA CYS A 69 6.76 10.72 -4.28
C CYS A 69 6.22 11.42 -5.54
N LEU A 70 7.00 12.33 -6.12
CA LEU A 70 6.62 13.07 -7.33
C LEU A 70 6.47 12.14 -8.55
N GLU A 71 7.38 11.18 -8.73
CA GLU A 71 7.28 10.14 -9.76
C GLU A 71 6.01 9.29 -9.58
N GLY A 72 5.72 8.88 -8.34
CA GLY A 72 4.52 8.11 -8.00
C GLY A 72 3.24 8.86 -8.34
N VAL A 73 3.18 10.14 -7.99
CA VAL A 73 2.09 11.05 -8.36
C VAL A 73 1.94 11.15 -9.88
N SER A 74 3.04 11.30 -10.63
CA SER A 74 2.99 11.34 -12.10
C SER A 74 2.38 10.07 -12.67
N TYR A 75 2.86 8.89 -12.26
CA TYR A 75 2.34 7.61 -12.76
C TYR A 75 0.85 7.43 -12.47
N LEU A 76 0.41 7.73 -11.24
CA LEU A 76 -1.01 7.61 -10.89
C LEU A 76 -1.89 8.61 -11.65
N LYS A 77 -1.38 9.82 -11.92
CA LYS A 77 -2.11 10.84 -12.68
C LYS A 77 -2.24 10.45 -14.16
N GLU A 78 -1.18 9.90 -14.75
CA GLU A 78 -1.21 9.32 -16.11
C GLU A 78 -2.21 8.15 -16.20
N GLY A 79 -2.39 7.41 -15.11
CA GLY A 79 -3.40 6.35 -14.97
C GLY A 79 -4.84 6.84 -14.71
N GLY A 80 -5.09 8.15 -14.70
CA GLY A 80 -6.42 8.74 -14.52
C GLY A 80 -6.89 8.86 -13.07
N LEU A 81 -6.01 8.67 -12.09
CA LEU A 81 -6.33 8.89 -10.67
C LEU A 81 -6.07 10.35 -10.25
N ASN A 82 -6.49 10.70 -9.03
CA ASN A 82 -6.29 12.04 -8.45
C ASN A 82 -5.26 12.03 -7.29
N PRO A 83 -3.95 11.87 -7.58
CA PRO A 83 -2.90 11.87 -6.57
C PRO A 83 -2.38 13.29 -6.25
N PHE A 84 -1.95 13.49 -5.01
CA PHE A 84 -1.26 14.69 -4.56
C PHE A 84 0.02 14.34 -3.84
N PHE A 85 1.06 15.14 -4.04
CA PHE A 85 2.24 15.10 -3.18
C PHE A 85 2.06 16.06 -2.01
N LEU A 86 2.19 15.56 -0.78
CA LEU A 86 2.29 16.37 0.41
C LEU A 86 3.75 16.44 0.87
N ARG A 87 4.34 17.62 0.70
CA ARG A 87 5.70 17.89 1.16
C ARG A 87 5.74 18.04 2.68
N ILE A 88 6.50 17.18 3.34
CA ILE A 88 6.78 17.32 4.77
C ILE A 88 7.88 18.37 4.93
N THR A 89 7.57 19.46 5.62
CA THR A 89 8.51 20.54 5.90
C THR A 89 9.50 20.13 6.97
N GLU A 90 10.78 20.45 6.76
CA GLU A 90 11.80 20.25 7.78
C GLU A 90 11.51 21.07 9.05
N GLY A 91 11.80 20.49 10.20
CA GLY A 91 11.69 21.13 11.50
C GLY A 91 12.63 20.51 12.53
N SER A 92 12.53 20.98 13.77
CA SER A 92 13.31 20.51 14.91
C SER A 92 12.76 19.24 15.57
N ASP A 93 11.48 18.94 15.37
CA ASP A 93 10.83 17.76 15.95
C ASP A 93 11.33 16.46 15.31
N ASP A 94 10.97 15.29 15.84
CA ASP A 94 11.22 14.04 15.14
C ASP A 94 10.41 13.93 13.84
N ILE A 95 10.92 13.15 12.89
CA ILE A 95 10.37 13.04 11.53
C ILE A 95 8.92 12.53 11.47
N PHE A 96 8.47 11.74 12.45
CA PHE A 96 7.12 11.22 12.50
C PHE A 96 6.15 12.25 13.09
N THR A 97 6.59 13.03 14.09
CA THR A 97 5.82 14.17 14.61
C THR A 97 5.65 15.27 13.56
N GLN A 98 6.68 15.56 12.77
CA GLN A 98 6.60 16.53 11.67
C GLN A 98 5.55 16.11 10.63
N SER A 99 5.62 14.86 10.18
CA SER A 99 4.70 14.33 9.17
C SER A 99 3.27 14.24 9.68
N TYR A 100 3.05 13.80 10.92
CA TYR A 100 1.74 13.82 11.56
C TYR A 100 1.15 15.24 11.62
N SER A 101 1.94 16.23 12.03
CA SER A 101 1.51 17.62 12.12
C SER A 101 1.16 18.21 10.74
N CYS A 102 1.93 17.87 9.71
CA CYS A 102 1.67 18.27 8.33
C CYS A 102 0.35 17.67 7.81
N LEU A 103 0.16 16.35 7.96
CA LEU A 103 -1.08 15.67 7.59
C LEU A 103 -2.28 16.28 8.32
N LYS A 104 -2.19 16.48 9.64
CA LYS A 104 -3.27 17.05 10.44
C LYS A 104 -3.71 18.43 9.96
N LYS A 105 -2.79 19.25 9.45
CA LYS A 105 -3.10 20.58 8.90
C LYS A 105 -3.70 20.52 7.49
N SER A 106 -3.27 19.56 6.67
CA SER A 106 -3.63 19.49 5.24
C SER A 106 -4.87 18.64 4.95
N LEU A 107 -5.18 17.64 5.78
CA LEU A 107 -6.31 16.73 5.56
C LEU A 107 -7.64 17.36 6.03
N LYS A 108 -8.65 17.35 5.16
CA LYS A 108 -10.01 17.80 5.49
C LYS A 108 -10.80 16.64 6.12
N LYS A 109 -11.59 16.92 7.16
CA LYS A 109 -12.27 15.89 7.96
C LYS A 109 -13.35 15.10 7.21
N ASP A 110 -13.93 15.69 6.18
CA ASP A 110 -15.03 15.17 5.37
C ASP A 110 -14.56 14.35 4.15
N ILE A 111 -13.25 14.38 3.85
CA ILE A 111 -12.67 13.67 2.70
C ILE A 111 -12.03 12.37 3.18
N LYS A 112 -12.30 11.28 2.45
CA LYS A 112 -11.61 10.00 2.65
C LYS A 112 -10.33 9.98 1.82
N TYR A 113 -9.21 9.73 2.47
CA TYR A 113 -7.89 9.70 1.83
C TYR A 113 -7.30 8.29 1.80
N VAL A 114 -6.51 8.01 0.76
CA VAL A 114 -5.53 6.93 0.73
C VAL A 114 -4.16 7.53 1.00
N LEU A 115 -3.55 7.20 2.13
CA LEU A 115 -2.25 7.72 2.55
C LEU A 115 -1.15 6.71 2.23
N LEU A 116 -0.24 7.11 1.34
CA LEU A 116 0.92 6.32 0.92
C LEU A 116 2.20 7.00 1.40
N ASP A 117 2.73 6.52 2.52
CA ASP A 117 4.01 6.99 3.06
C ASP A 117 5.15 6.24 2.38
N ILE A 118 5.89 6.91 1.50
CA ILE A 118 6.98 6.32 0.75
C ILE A 118 8.29 6.44 1.53
N SER A 119 9.01 5.34 1.63
CA SER A 119 10.34 5.30 2.21
C SER A 119 11.23 4.26 1.50
N ARG A 120 12.44 4.09 2.03
CA ARG A 120 13.33 2.96 1.72
C ARG A 120 13.72 2.28 3.01
N GLY A 121 13.96 0.98 3.02
CA GLY A 121 14.45 0.25 4.18
C GLY A 121 15.76 0.82 4.74
N GLN A 122 16.01 0.61 6.03
CA GLN A 122 17.28 0.99 6.68
C GLN A 122 18.41 0.00 6.42
N THR A 123 18.07 -1.22 5.99
CA THR A 123 19.01 -2.31 5.71
C THR A 123 19.94 -1.99 4.53
N LYS A 124 20.92 -2.87 4.32
CA LYS A 124 21.92 -2.77 3.23
C LYS A 124 22.10 -4.11 2.53
N HIS A 125 21.01 -4.81 2.21
CA HIS A 125 21.03 -6.06 1.47
C HIS A 125 21.23 -5.80 -0.03
N GLY A 126 20.59 -4.76 -0.57
CA GLY A 126 20.76 -4.36 -1.98
C GLY A 126 20.31 -5.43 -2.97
N GLU A 127 19.26 -6.18 -2.64
CA GLU A 127 18.69 -7.17 -3.54
C GLU A 127 18.11 -6.50 -4.79
N ARG A 128 18.27 -7.19 -5.93
CA ARG A 128 17.88 -6.69 -7.26
C ARG A 128 17.13 -7.77 -8.02
N TYR A 129 16.07 -7.35 -8.69
CA TYR A 129 15.14 -8.23 -9.37
C TYR A 129 14.84 -7.69 -10.77
N MET A 130 14.77 -8.58 -11.75
CA MET A 130 14.38 -8.21 -13.10
C MET A 130 12.86 -8.30 -13.22
N ALA A 131 12.19 -7.21 -13.58
CA ALA A 131 10.77 -7.18 -13.88
C ALA A 131 10.58 -6.64 -15.31
N GLY A 132 10.50 -7.56 -16.28
CA GLY A 132 10.57 -7.22 -17.70
C GLY A 132 11.95 -6.66 -18.05
N LYS A 133 12.01 -5.40 -18.49
CA LYS A 133 13.25 -4.70 -18.84
C LYS A 133 13.83 -3.86 -17.71
N ASN A 134 13.11 -3.73 -16.59
CA ASN A 134 13.54 -2.89 -15.48
C ASN A 134 14.31 -3.71 -14.45
N VAL A 135 15.36 -3.13 -13.89
CA VAL A 135 15.97 -3.58 -12.64
C VAL A 135 15.18 -2.93 -11.50
N CYS A 136 14.75 -3.75 -10.54
CA CYS A 136 13.86 -3.37 -9.46
C CYS A 136 14.44 -3.82 -8.12
N CYS A 137 14.02 -3.17 -7.05
CA CYS A 137 14.28 -3.57 -5.66
C CYS A 137 13.00 -4.11 -4.99
N PRO A 138 13.09 -4.89 -3.90
CA PRO A 138 11.92 -5.48 -3.25
C PRO A 138 11.01 -4.40 -2.64
N ILE A 139 9.72 -4.69 -2.52
CA ILE A 139 8.73 -3.76 -1.94
C ILE A 139 8.20 -4.35 -0.63
N SER A 140 8.23 -3.55 0.43
CA SER A 140 7.61 -3.90 1.72
C SER A 140 6.47 -2.95 2.03
N ILE A 141 5.27 -3.49 2.21
CA ILE A 141 4.08 -2.75 2.61
C ILE A 141 3.84 -3.00 4.10
N ILE A 142 4.02 -1.97 4.90
CA ILE A 142 3.95 -2.02 6.35
C ILE A 142 2.63 -1.40 6.81
N ILE A 143 1.87 -2.15 7.62
CA ILE A 143 0.55 -1.77 8.10
C ILE A 143 0.49 -1.96 9.62
N SER A 144 0.11 -0.90 10.34
CA SER A 144 -0.15 -1.01 11.77
C SER A 144 -1.46 -1.76 12.04
N LYS A 145 -1.44 -2.72 12.96
CA LYS A 145 -2.65 -3.37 13.47
C LYS A 145 -3.47 -2.47 14.40
N LYS A 146 -2.86 -1.42 14.95
CA LYS A 146 -3.53 -0.43 15.80
C LYS A 146 -4.28 0.64 15.01
N SER A 147 -4.00 0.78 13.72
CA SER A 147 -4.71 1.73 12.85
C SER A 147 -6.18 1.37 12.71
N LYS A 148 -7.06 2.39 12.80
CA LYS A 148 -8.50 2.23 12.54
C LYS A 148 -8.80 1.73 11.12
N SER A 149 -7.92 2.02 10.16
CA SER A 149 -8.02 1.57 8.77
C SER A 149 -7.26 0.27 8.49
N SER A 150 -6.72 -0.42 9.50
CA SER A 150 -5.86 -1.61 9.32
C SER A 150 -6.46 -2.68 8.41
N SER A 151 -7.75 -3.01 8.59
CA SER A 151 -8.43 -4.02 7.76
C SER A 151 -8.56 -3.60 6.29
N ASP A 152 -8.92 -2.34 6.05
CA ASP A 152 -9.08 -1.81 4.70
C ASP A 152 -7.72 -1.65 4.01
N SER A 153 -6.70 -1.19 4.75
CA SER A 153 -5.32 -1.16 4.28
C SER A 153 -4.80 -2.54 3.93
N LEU A 154 -5.05 -3.55 4.76
CA LEU A 154 -4.58 -4.91 4.51
C LEU A 154 -5.23 -5.52 3.28
N LEU A 155 -6.55 -5.30 3.10
CA LEU A 155 -7.25 -5.74 1.90
C LEU A 155 -6.71 -5.06 0.65
N PHE A 156 -6.49 -3.75 0.69
CA PHE A 156 -5.97 -2.99 -0.44
C PHE A 156 -4.53 -3.40 -0.78
N ALA A 157 -3.65 -3.53 0.21
CA ALA A 157 -2.29 -4.03 0.03
C ALA A 157 -2.27 -5.46 -0.53
N GLY A 158 -3.16 -6.33 -0.05
CA GLY A 158 -3.31 -7.71 -0.56
C GLY A 158 -3.67 -7.75 -2.04
N ARG A 159 -4.54 -6.84 -2.49
CA ARG A 159 -4.91 -6.69 -3.90
C ARG A 159 -3.76 -6.17 -4.76
N ILE A 160 -3.05 -5.15 -4.28
CA ILE A 160 -1.85 -4.63 -4.94
C ILE A 160 -0.83 -5.76 -5.12
N LYS A 161 -0.54 -6.50 -4.04
CA LYS A 161 0.37 -7.64 -4.08
C LYS A 161 -0.09 -8.69 -5.08
N ALA A 162 -1.36 -9.07 -5.07
CA ALA A 162 -1.90 -10.06 -6.01
C ALA A 162 -1.76 -9.61 -7.48
N GLU A 163 -1.95 -8.32 -7.76
CA GLU A 163 -1.77 -7.77 -9.10
C GLU A 163 -0.29 -7.79 -9.53
N ILE A 164 0.63 -7.45 -8.61
CA ILE A 164 2.07 -7.53 -8.88
C ILE A 164 2.51 -8.97 -9.08
N ASP A 165 2.13 -9.90 -8.19
CA ASP A 165 2.50 -11.32 -8.27
C ASP A 165 2.01 -11.95 -9.59
N ARG A 166 0.83 -11.54 -10.09
CA ARG A 166 0.27 -12.04 -11.35
C ARG A 166 1.11 -11.63 -12.56
N ASN A 167 1.55 -10.37 -12.59
CA ASN A 167 2.19 -9.77 -13.77
C ASN A 167 3.72 -9.74 -13.71
N TYR A 168 4.31 -9.80 -12.51
CA TYR A 168 5.73 -9.60 -12.23
C TYR A 168 6.23 -10.62 -11.20
N LYS A 169 6.16 -11.91 -11.54
CA LYS A 169 6.44 -13.05 -10.64
C LYS A 169 7.79 -13.01 -9.90
N THR A 170 8.76 -12.29 -10.44
CA THR A 170 10.13 -12.20 -9.92
C THR A 170 10.34 -11.04 -8.96
N LEU A 171 9.41 -10.08 -8.86
CA LEU A 171 9.52 -8.93 -7.98
C LEU A 171 8.95 -9.28 -6.59
N PRO A 172 9.77 -9.35 -5.52
CA PRO A 172 9.25 -9.64 -4.20
C PRO A 172 8.46 -8.45 -3.66
N VAL A 173 7.24 -8.74 -3.26
CA VAL A 173 6.38 -7.82 -2.51
C VAL A 173 5.96 -8.53 -1.24
N GLN A 174 6.25 -7.93 -0.09
CA GLN A 174 5.84 -8.45 1.21
C GLN A 174 4.89 -7.48 1.90
N ILE A 175 3.96 -8.03 2.68
CA ILE A 175 3.07 -7.27 3.55
C ILE A 175 3.45 -7.62 4.98
N VAL A 176 3.84 -6.61 5.75
CA VAL A 176 4.26 -6.74 7.14
C VAL A 176 3.24 -6.02 8.02
N THR A 177 2.71 -6.72 9.02
CA THR A 177 1.84 -6.11 10.02
C THR A 177 2.60 -5.89 11.32
N VAL A 178 2.53 -4.68 11.87
CA VAL A 178 3.23 -4.31 13.11
C VAL A 178 2.22 -3.98 14.22
N ASP A 179 2.53 -4.39 15.45
CA ASP A 179 1.65 -4.26 16.63
C ASP A 179 2.08 -3.11 17.56
N ASP A 180 3.23 -2.51 17.29
CA ASP A 180 3.94 -1.64 18.21
C ASP A 180 3.27 -0.28 18.35
N GLN A 181 2.92 0.40 17.26
CA GLN A 181 2.43 1.78 17.31
C GLN A 181 1.34 2.10 16.29
N ASP A 182 0.52 3.10 16.62
CA ASP A 182 -0.32 3.78 15.63
C ASP A 182 0.53 4.86 14.97
N TYR A 183 0.76 4.72 13.68
CA TYR A 183 1.57 5.64 12.89
C TYR A 183 0.66 6.65 12.16
N ASN A 184 1.24 7.72 11.63
CA ASN A 184 0.50 8.81 10.98
C ASN A 184 -0.38 8.38 9.79
N GLN A 185 -0.14 7.22 9.17
CA GLN A 185 -0.98 6.68 8.09
C GLN A 185 -2.40 6.35 8.58
N SER A 186 -2.63 6.18 9.89
CA SER A 186 -3.95 5.89 10.47
C SER A 186 -4.97 7.01 10.30
N MET A 187 -4.51 8.21 9.92
CA MET A 187 -5.37 9.35 9.57
C MET A 187 -6.12 9.14 8.26
N GLY A 188 -5.69 8.20 7.42
CA GLY A 188 -6.34 7.85 6.16
C GLY A 188 -7.47 6.83 6.34
N ALA A 189 -8.44 6.88 5.43
CA ALA A 189 -9.41 5.80 5.28
C ALA A 189 -8.70 4.50 4.86
N ILE A 190 -7.57 4.64 4.15
CA ILE A 190 -6.55 3.62 3.92
C ILE A 190 -5.21 4.29 4.18
N GLY A 191 -4.30 3.59 4.83
CA GLY A 191 -2.98 4.10 5.15
C GLY A 191 -1.93 3.00 5.25
N MET A 192 -0.79 3.20 4.60
CA MET A 192 0.33 2.25 4.60
C MET A 192 1.67 2.96 4.44
N LEU A 193 2.70 2.40 5.10
CA LEU A 193 4.10 2.73 4.84
C LEU A 193 4.62 1.77 3.77
N ILE A 194 5.28 2.28 2.76
CA ILE A 194 5.81 1.51 1.64
C ILE A 194 7.31 1.76 1.59
N GLU A 195 8.08 0.73 1.95
CA GLU A 195 9.53 0.74 1.77
C GLU A 195 9.87 0.13 0.41
N ILE A 196 10.55 0.91 -0.44
CA ILE A 196 10.98 0.50 -1.77
C ILE A 196 12.49 0.28 -1.74
N GLY A 197 12.91 -0.99 -1.70
CA GLY A 197 14.32 -1.37 -1.55
C GLY A 197 14.93 -0.87 -0.24
N ASP A 198 16.26 -0.79 -0.20
CA ASP A 198 17.01 -0.35 0.96
C ASP A 198 18.21 0.57 0.62
N ALA A 199 19.07 0.86 1.60
CA ALA A 199 20.15 1.82 1.44
C ALA A 199 21.24 1.38 0.44
N ALA A 200 21.28 0.09 0.05
CA ALA A 200 22.23 -0.43 -0.94
C ALA A 200 21.65 -0.48 -2.38
N ASN A 201 20.38 -0.11 -2.55
CA ASN A 201 19.77 0.06 -3.86
C ASN A 201 20.05 1.46 -4.45
N THR A 202 19.91 1.59 -5.76
CA THR A 202 19.96 2.86 -6.47
C THR A 202 18.57 3.50 -6.59
N PHE A 203 18.53 4.81 -6.83
CA PHE A 203 17.28 5.53 -7.07
C PHE A 203 16.53 4.98 -8.31
N GLU A 204 17.26 4.63 -9.37
CA GLU A 204 16.65 4.09 -10.60
C GLU A 204 16.03 2.71 -10.38
N GLU A 205 16.66 1.85 -9.56
CA GLU A 205 16.08 0.57 -9.15
C GLU A 205 14.76 0.79 -8.38
N ALA A 206 14.76 1.75 -7.46
CA ALA A 206 13.56 2.09 -6.69
C ALA A 206 12.45 2.70 -7.56
N LYS A 207 12.81 3.57 -8.51
CA LYS A 207 11.88 4.12 -9.50
C LYS A 207 11.27 3.02 -10.37
N GLY A 208 12.07 2.02 -10.76
CA GLY A 208 11.58 0.83 -11.47
C GLY A 208 10.50 0.08 -10.69
N SER A 209 10.74 -0.17 -9.40
CA SER A 209 9.75 -0.80 -8.50
C SER A 209 8.52 0.07 -8.27
N LEU A 210 8.71 1.38 -8.08
CA LEU A 210 7.61 2.33 -7.89
C LEU A 210 6.70 2.37 -9.11
N LYS A 211 7.25 2.31 -10.33
CA LYS A 211 6.44 2.27 -11.56
C LYS A 211 5.52 1.05 -11.59
N ILE A 212 6.01 -0.12 -11.19
CA ILE A 212 5.22 -1.35 -11.10
C ILE A 212 4.16 -1.25 -10.01
N LEU A 213 4.54 -0.73 -8.83
CA LEU A 213 3.62 -0.48 -7.73
C LEU A 213 2.49 0.46 -8.13
N SER A 214 2.81 1.59 -8.76
CA SER A 214 1.83 2.56 -9.24
C SER A 214 0.88 1.95 -10.26
N LYS A 215 1.39 1.15 -11.20
CA LYS A 215 0.56 0.40 -12.15
C LYS A 215 -0.42 -0.53 -11.44
N ALA A 216 0.05 -1.30 -10.45
CA ALA A 216 -0.82 -2.18 -9.68
C ALA A 216 -1.89 -1.41 -8.88
N ILE A 217 -1.55 -0.25 -8.32
CA ILE A 217 -2.51 0.65 -7.65
C ILE A 217 -3.60 1.11 -8.62
N ILE A 218 -3.22 1.53 -9.84
CA ILE A 218 -4.16 1.94 -10.90
C ILE A 218 -5.09 0.78 -11.26
N ASP A 219 -4.51 -0.39 -11.56
CA ASP A 219 -5.26 -1.56 -12.00
C ASP A 219 -6.25 -2.03 -10.90
N VAL A 220 -5.86 -2.00 -9.62
CA VAL A 220 -6.75 -2.34 -8.49
C VAL A 220 -7.85 -1.29 -8.26
N THR A 221 -7.58 -0.03 -8.57
CA THR A 221 -8.56 1.07 -8.37
C THR A 221 -9.59 1.15 -9.50
N ASN A 222 -9.24 0.67 -10.69
CA ASN A 222 -10.09 0.70 -11.88
C ASN A 222 -10.88 -0.59 -12.15
N GLN A 223 -10.60 -1.68 -11.41
CA GLN A 223 -11.41 -2.89 -11.38
C GLN A 223 -12.78 -2.65 -10.73
#